data_AF-A0A232M2G1-F1
#
_entry.id   AF-A0A232M2G1-F1
#
_cell.length_a   1.000
_cell.length_b   1.000
_cell.length_c   1.000
_cell.angle_alpha   90.00
_cell.angle_beta   90.00
_cell.angle_gamma   90.00
#
_symmetry.space_group_name_H-M   'P 1'
#
loop_
_entity.id
_entity.type
_entity.pdbx_description
1 polymer ?
#
loop_
_entity_poly.entity_id
_entity_poly.type
_entity_poly.pdbx_seq_one_letter_code
_entity_poly.pdbx_strand_id
1 'polypeptide(L)'
;MRFPISVPFVADFIPDALPTTVEIQTASVLVEKEGWKLVRVRKHFLVKYGTGVDLTEGQYLLFAAETTNLPYPTVYALYTDITTAVNYMVMEYIDGNRSHCDRKWRPRAEEGI
;
A
#
# COMPACT_ATOMS: atom_id res chain seq x y z
N MET A 1 -6.11 4.37 15.46
CA MET A 1 -4.95 5.31 15.52
C MET A 1 -5.44 6.72 15.86
N ARG A 2 -4.56 7.73 16.00
CA ARG A 2 -4.97 9.15 16.06
C ARG A 2 -4.91 9.75 14.65
N PHE A 3 -5.99 10.35 14.17
CA PHE A 3 -6.04 11.03 12.87
C PHE A 3 -5.72 12.53 12.99
N PRO A 4 -5.09 13.14 11.96
CA PRO A 4 -4.59 12.50 10.73
C PRO A 4 -3.38 11.59 11.00
N ILE A 5 -3.24 10.51 10.23
CA ILE A 5 -2.07 9.62 10.30
C ILE A 5 -0.82 10.45 9.98
N SER A 6 0.20 10.39 10.83
CA SER A 6 1.45 11.10 10.57
C SER A 6 2.27 10.39 9.50
N VAL A 7 2.89 11.16 8.61
CA VAL A 7 3.89 10.67 7.65
C VAL A 7 5.27 11.11 8.18
N PRO A 8 6.26 10.21 8.27
CA PRO A 8 6.26 8.84 7.78
C PRO A 8 5.38 7.89 8.61
N PHE A 9 4.82 6.90 7.93
CA PHE A 9 4.04 5.82 8.52
C PHE A 9 4.66 4.47 8.17
N VAL A 10 4.69 3.55 9.14
CA VAL A 10 5.05 2.15 8.96
C VAL A 10 4.08 1.30 9.78
N ALA A 11 3.50 0.27 9.18
CA ALA A 11 2.57 -0.64 9.84
C ALA A 11 3.31 -1.59 10.80
N ASP A 12 2.63 -1.97 11.89
CA ASP A 12 3.18 -2.91 12.89
C ASP A 12 3.40 -4.32 12.33
N PHE A 13 2.53 -4.73 11.40
CA PHE A 13 2.59 -6.05 10.75
C PHE A 13 2.84 -5.89 9.26
N ILE A 14 4.00 -6.38 8.82
CA ILE A 14 4.43 -6.35 7.41
C ILE A 14 4.76 -7.81 7.02
N PRO A 15 4.25 -8.31 5.88
CA PRO A 15 4.39 -9.73 5.50
C PRO A 15 5.83 -10.16 5.16
N ASP A 16 6.76 -9.22 5.01
CA ASP A 16 8.19 -9.40 4.73
C ASP A 16 8.93 -8.06 4.98
N ALA A 17 10.26 -8.03 4.89
CA ALA A 17 11.04 -6.80 4.95
C ALA A 17 10.58 -5.81 3.88
N LEU A 18 10.38 -4.55 4.26
CA LEU A 18 10.02 -3.48 3.33
C LEU A 18 11.02 -3.42 2.16
N PRO A 19 10.54 -3.20 0.93
CA PRO A 19 11.40 -3.17 -0.24
C PRO A 19 12.35 -1.97 -0.19
N THR A 20 13.58 -2.18 -0.61
CA THR A 20 14.57 -1.10 -0.75
C THR A 20 14.27 -0.23 -1.97
N THR A 21 14.77 1.01 -1.99
CA THR A 21 14.64 1.91 -3.15
C THR A 21 15.17 1.27 -4.44
N VAL A 22 16.28 0.52 -4.37
CA VAL A 22 16.86 -0.18 -5.52
C VAL A 22 15.90 -1.24 -6.05
N GLU A 23 15.29 -2.04 -5.16
CA GLU A 23 14.31 -3.06 -5.56
C GLU A 23 13.05 -2.44 -6.17
N ILE A 24 12.58 -1.31 -5.63
CA ILE A 24 11.42 -0.58 -6.16
C ILE A 24 11.74 -0.07 -7.58
N GLN A 25 12.90 0.56 -7.76
CA GLN A 25 13.26 1.20 -9.03
C GLN A 25 13.62 0.21 -10.14
N THR A 26 14.02 -1.01 -9.79
CA THR A 26 14.38 -2.07 -10.74
C THR A 26 13.26 -3.08 -10.98
N ALA A 27 12.15 -2.98 -10.23
CA ALA A 27 11.01 -3.87 -10.36
C ALA A 27 10.25 -3.66 -11.68
N SER A 28 9.48 -4.70 -12.08
CA SER A 28 8.61 -4.62 -13.24
C SER A 28 7.51 -3.58 -13.04
N VAL A 29 7.47 -2.60 -13.93
CA VAL A 29 6.45 -1.55 -13.96
C VAL A 29 5.13 -2.13 -14.43
N LEU A 30 4.08 -1.96 -13.62
CA LEU A 30 2.71 -2.34 -13.97
C LEU A 30 1.96 -1.17 -14.62
N VAL A 31 2.19 0.04 -14.10
CA VAL A 31 1.59 1.28 -14.61
C VAL A 31 2.62 2.39 -14.53
N GLU A 32 2.72 3.17 -15.59
CA GLU A 32 3.54 4.38 -15.65
C GLU A 32 2.64 5.55 -16.07
N LYS A 33 2.66 6.61 -15.28
CA LYS A 33 2.02 7.88 -15.60
C LYS A 33 3.01 9.03 -15.37
N GLU A 34 2.68 10.19 -15.90
CA GLU A 34 3.44 11.40 -15.59
C GLU A 34 3.47 11.62 -14.07
N GLY A 35 4.68 11.71 -13.52
CA GLY A 35 4.92 11.95 -12.09
C GLY A 35 4.90 10.72 -11.18
N TRP A 36 4.49 9.53 -11.63
CA TRP A 36 4.53 8.32 -10.78
C TRP A 36 4.50 6.98 -11.54
N LYS A 37 5.03 5.96 -10.87
CA LYS A 37 5.03 4.56 -11.32
C LYS A 37 4.40 3.66 -10.27
N LEU A 38 3.78 2.58 -10.73
CA LEU A 38 3.28 1.50 -9.89
C LEU A 38 4.02 0.22 -10.26
N VAL A 39 4.75 -0.34 -9.31
CA VAL A 39 5.57 -1.54 -9.51
C VAL A 39 5.14 -2.65 -8.57
N ARG A 40 5.28 -3.89 -9.03
CA ARG A 40 5.16 -5.06 -8.14
C ARG A 40 6.55 -5.44 -7.66
N VAL A 41 6.73 -5.48 -6.34
CA VAL A 41 7.99 -5.89 -5.72
C VAL A 41 7.78 -7.22 -5.00
N ARG A 42 8.52 -8.24 -5.44
CA ARG A 42 8.42 -9.63 -4.95
C ARG A 42 6.96 -10.15 -5.01
N LYS A 43 6.52 -10.92 -4.00
CA LYS A 43 5.19 -11.53 -3.94
C LYS A 43 4.14 -10.72 -3.17
N HIS A 44 4.55 -9.77 -2.33
CA HIS A 44 3.67 -9.16 -1.34
C HIS A 44 3.38 -7.68 -1.57
N PHE A 45 4.24 -6.99 -2.31
CA PHE A 45 4.24 -5.53 -2.34
C PHE A 45 3.86 -4.98 -3.70
N LEU A 46 2.95 -4.01 -3.65
CA LEU A 46 2.65 -3.08 -4.71
C LEU A 46 3.12 -1.71 -4.24
N VAL A 47 3.97 -1.05 -5.02
CA VAL A 47 4.57 0.23 -4.62
C VAL A 47 4.21 1.29 -5.64
N LYS A 48 3.51 2.32 -5.19
CA LYS A 48 3.29 3.55 -5.95
C LYS A 48 4.36 4.55 -5.54
N TYR A 49 5.15 5.04 -6.48
CA TYR A 49 6.21 6.00 -6.18
C TYR A 49 6.39 7.05 -7.27
N GLY A 50 6.85 8.24 -6.85
CA GLY A 50 7.12 9.36 -7.74
C GLY A 50 6.95 10.71 -7.05
N THR A 51 7.42 11.77 -7.69
CA THR A 51 7.27 13.15 -7.20
C THR A 51 5.82 13.65 -7.28
N GLY A 52 5.00 13.04 -8.15
CA GLY A 52 3.57 13.32 -8.28
C GLY A 52 2.65 12.44 -7.44
N VAL A 53 3.18 11.63 -6.52
CA VAL A 53 2.37 10.82 -5.60
C VAL A 53 1.93 11.67 -4.41
N ASP A 54 0.62 11.74 -4.18
CA ASP A 54 0.04 12.33 -2.96
C ASP A 54 -0.14 11.27 -1.88
N LEU A 55 0.59 11.40 -0.77
CA LEU A 55 0.52 10.45 0.35
C LEU A 55 -0.81 10.52 1.11
N THR A 56 -1.64 11.54 0.86
CA THR A 56 -3.01 11.63 1.38
C THR A 56 -3.87 10.45 0.90
N GLU A 57 -3.61 9.91 -0.30
CA GLU A 57 -4.26 8.67 -0.78
C GLU A 57 -4.07 7.51 0.21
N GLY A 58 -2.85 7.34 0.71
CA GLY A 58 -2.54 6.32 1.71
C GLY A 58 -3.18 6.60 3.07
N GLN A 59 -3.23 7.87 3.49
CA GLN A 59 -3.89 8.26 4.74
C GLN A 59 -5.39 7.98 4.69
N TYR A 60 -6.06 8.22 3.55
CA TYR A 60 -7.47 7.88 3.36
C TYR A 60 -7.71 6.37 3.42
N LEU A 61 -6.83 5.55 2.82
CA LEU A 61 -6.95 4.09 2.94
C LEU A 61 -6.78 3.62 4.38
N LEU A 62 -5.83 4.17 5.13
CA LEU A 62 -5.66 3.86 6.55
C LEU A 62 -6.89 4.26 7.37
N PHE A 63 -7.48 5.44 7.10
CA PHE A 63 -8.73 5.85 7.72
C PHE A 63 -9.90 4.93 7.38
N ALA A 64 -10.08 4.60 6.10
CA ALA A 64 -11.16 3.73 5.64
C ALA A 64 -11.06 2.31 6.22
N ALA A 65 -9.83 1.78 6.36
CA ALA A 65 -9.57 0.49 6.97
C ALA A 65 -9.90 0.44 8.47
N GLU A 66 -9.80 1.56 9.19
CA GLU A 66 -10.21 1.65 10.60
C GLU A 66 -11.72 1.86 10.78
N THR A 67 -12.38 2.52 9.82
CA THR A 67 -13.75 3.01 9.99
C THR A 67 -14.82 2.20 9.27
N THR A 68 -14.42 1.29 8.40
CA THR A 68 -15.35 0.49 7.60
C THR A 68 -14.94 -0.98 7.57
N ASN A 69 -15.88 -1.86 7.25
CA ASN A 69 -15.62 -3.30 7.10
C ASN A 69 -15.33 -3.70 5.64
N LEU A 70 -15.01 -2.74 4.79
CA LEU A 70 -14.73 -2.99 3.37
C LEU A 70 -13.29 -3.51 3.19
N PRO A 71 -13.05 -4.41 2.22
CA PRO A 71 -11.72 -4.88 1.94
C PRO A 71 -10.90 -3.83 1.18
N TYR A 72 -9.92 -3.25 1.86
CA TYR A 72 -8.90 -2.40 1.23
C TYR A 72 -7.56 -3.14 1.12
N PRO A 73 -6.68 -2.73 0.20
CA PRO A 73 -5.27 -3.08 0.28
C PRO A 73 -4.68 -2.57 1.60
N THR A 74 -3.94 -3.43 2.31
CA THR A 74 -3.23 -2.99 3.50
C THR A 74 -2.08 -2.05 3.10
N VAL A 75 -2.05 -0.84 3.66
CA VAL A 75 -0.91 0.08 3.51
C VAL A 75 0.15 -0.29 4.56
N TYR A 76 1.36 -0.60 4.11
CA TYR A 76 2.48 -0.99 4.96
C TYR A 76 3.42 0.17 5.28
N ALA A 77 3.61 1.11 4.35
CA ALA A 77 4.44 2.28 4.59
C ALA A 77 4.05 3.47 3.72
N LEU A 78 4.19 4.68 4.28
CA LEU A 78 4.08 5.96 3.58
C LEU A 78 5.29 6.81 3.96
N TYR A 79 6.09 7.25 3.00
CA TYR A 79 7.25 8.09 3.28
C TYR A 79 7.70 8.89 2.07
N THR A 80 8.49 9.92 2.34
CA THR A 80 9.18 10.73 1.33
C THR A 80 10.68 10.49 1.47
N ASP A 81 11.35 10.18 0.37
CA ASP A 81 12.79 10.29 0.32
C ASP A 81 13.17 11.78 0.24
N ILE A 82 13.70 12.31 1.34
CA ILE A 82 14.05 13.73 1.46
C ILE A 82 15.14 14.19 0.48
N THR A 83 15.93 13.26 -0.06
CA THR A 83 17.02 13.60 -0.99
C THR A 83 16.53 13.74 -2.41
N THR A 84 15.54 12.93 -2.80
CA THR A 84 14.99 12.89 -4.16
C THR A 84 13.61 13.54 -4.29
N ALA A 85 12.99 13.92 -3.17
CA ALA A 85 11.59 14.35 -3.06
C ALA A 85 10.59 13.33 -3.64
N VAL A 86 10.98 12.06 -3.77
CA VAL A 86 10.10 10.99 -4.23
C VAL A 86 9.27 10.49 -3.07
N ASN A 87 7.96 10.47 -3.27
CA ASN A 87 7.01 9.87 -2.34
C ASN A 87 6.86 8.39 -2.65
N TYR A 88 6.73 7.58 -1.61
CA TYR A 88 6.55 6.13 -1.68
C TYR A 88 5.34 5.70 -0.84
N MET A 89 4.46 4.94 -1.47
CA MET A 89 3.35 4.25 -0.84
C MET A 89 3.50 2.76 -1.09
N VAL A 90 3.84 2.02 -0.03
CA VAL A 90 4.01 0.56 -0.04
C VAL A 90 2.72 -0.06 0.47
N MET A 91 2.08 -0.90 -0.34
CA MET A 91 0.81 -1.54 -0.02
C MET A 91 0.79 -3.01 -0.44
N GLU A 92 -0.20 -3.74 0.04
CA GLU A 92 -0.49 -5.12 -0.30
C GLU A 92 -0.71 -5.29 -1.81
N TYR A 93 0.04 -6.22 -2.40
CA TYR A 93 -0.26 -6.71 -3.73
C TYR A 93 -1.40 -7.73 -3.66
N ILE A 94 -2.57 -7.33 -4.19
CA ILE A 94 -3.71 -8.22 -4.35
C ILE A 94 -3.67 -8.79 -5.77
N ASP A 95 -3.49 -10.10 -5.89
CA ASP A 95 -3.59 -10.80 -7.16
C ASP A 95 -5.07 -10.79 -7.62
N GLY A 96 -5.32 -10.35 -8.84
CA GLY A 96 -6.66 -10.16 -9.41
C GLY A 96 -7.41 -11.45 -9.76
N ASN A 97 -6.96 -12.60 -9.25
CA ASN A 97 -7.67 -13.85 -9.46
C ASN A 97 -9.01 -13.85 -8.70
N ARG A 98 -10.03 -14.49 -9.28
CA ARG A 98 -11.42 -14.51 -8.76
C ARG A 98 -11.49 -14.94 -7.29
N SER A 99 -10.70 -15.96 -6.93
CA SER A 99 -10.62 -16.48 -5.55
C SER A 99 -10.06 -15.48 -4.54
N HIS A 100 -9.15 -14.59 -4.93
CA HIS A 100 -8.59 -13.58 -4.03
C HIS A 100 -9.62 -12.48 -3.76
N CYS A 101 -10.34 -12.08 -4.80
CA CYS A 101 -11.48 -11.17 -4.70
C CYS A 101 -12.50 -11.77 -3.71
N ASP A 102 -13.01 -12.97 -3.98
CA ASP A 102 -14.02 -13.63 -3.15
C ASP A 102 -13.57 -13.79 -1.68
N ARG A 103 -12.27 -14.07 -1.43
CA ARG A 103 -11.71 -14.13 -0.08
C ARG A 103 -11.71 -12.76 0.62
N LYS A 104 -11.31 -11.69 -0.07
CA LYS A 104 -11.29 -10.32 0.48
C LYS A 104 -12.71 -9.81 0.74
N TRP A 105 -13.68 -10.14 -0.11
CA TRP A 105 -15.08 -9.70 0.01
C TRP A 105 -15.92 -10.51 1.01
N ARG A 106 -15.34 -11.49 1.71
CA ARG A 106 -16.05 -12.15 2.82
C ARG A 106 -16.31 -11.17 3.95
N PRO A 107 -17.56 -11.03 4.43
CA PRO A 107 -17.86 -10.23 5.61
C PRO A 107 -17.04 -10.76 6.80
N ARG A 108 -16.38 -9.87 7.56
CA ARG A 108 -15.66 -10.27 8.81
C ARG A 108 -16.59 -10.73 9.95
N ALA A 109 -17.84 -11.07 9.67
CA ALA A 109 -18.86 -11.39 10.66
C ALA A 109 -19.21 -12.89 10.66
N GLU A 110 -18.21 -13.78 10.68
CA GLU A 110 -18.43 -15.23 10.89
C GLU A 110 -17.25 -15.90 11.64
N GLU A 111 -16.60 -15.20 12.56
CA GLU A 111 -15.70 -15.82 13.55
C GLU A 111 -16.19 -15.44 14.96
N GLY A 112 -17.16 -16.20 15.48
CA GLY A 112 -17.65 -16.07 16.85
C GLY A 112 -19.09 -16.54 17.06
N ILE A 113 -19.30 -17.85 17.18
CA ILE A 113 -20.28 -18.46 18.09
C ILE A 113 -19.49 -19.32 19.07
#